data_AF-A0A4Q9Z1U1-F1
#
_entry.id   AF-A0A4Q9Z1U1-F1
#
_cell.length_a   1.000
_cell.length_b   1.000
_cell.length_c   1.000
_cell.angle_alpha   90.00
_cell.angle_beta   90.00
_cell.angle_gamma   90.00
#
_symmetry.space_group_name_H-M   'P 1'
#
loop_
_entity.id
_entity.type
_entity.pdbx_description
1 polymer ?
#
loop_
_entity_poly.entity_id
_entity_poly.type
_entity_poly.pdbx_seq_one_letter_code
_entity_poly.pdbx_strand_id
1 'polypeptide(L)'
;MKKTINFILALFIVSVTQKITAQKIELKNNTVVMEDKPIFSFDKKAMNNEFHLFKLNSKEEVLILQHQHVGADTGAKDDFKKIIFPSQNITIESRVLQKKNWKFLVQLLLDEKVIDTDGNIDVRNLERFSGKYNEKITLKK
;
A
#
# COMPACT_ATOMS: atom_id res chain seq x y z
N MET A 1 -30.89 46.16 -13.47
CA MET A 1 -29.49 45.65 -13.58
C MET A 1 -28.86 45.20 -12.24
N LYS A 2 -29.61 45.04 -11.14
CA LYS A 2 -29.06 44.60 -9.83
C LYS A 2 -29.17 43.09 -9.56
N LYS A 3 -30.01 42.35 -10.33
CA LYS A 3 -30.26 40.91 -10.12
C LYS A 3 -29.21 40.00 -10.77
N THR A 4 -28.51 40.46 -11.81
CA THR A 4 -27.47 39.69 -12.51
C THR A 4 -26.13 39.67 -11.78
N ILE A 5 -25.84 40.68 -10.94
CA ILE A 5 -24.61 40.79 -10.15
C ILE A 5 -24.58 39.75 -9.01
N ASN A 6 -25.74 39.44 -8.41
CA ASN A 6 -25.82 38.45 -7.33
C ASN A 6 -25.63 37.00 -7.81
N PHE A 7 -25.83 36.72 -9.11
CA PHE A 7 -25.66 35.37 -9.66
C PHE A 7 -24.19 35.03 -9.95
N ILE A 8 -23.39 36.03 -10.32
CA ILE A 8 -21.96 35.85 -10.60
C ILE A 8 -21.16 35.64 -9.30
N LEU A 9 -21.59 36.27 -8.20
CA LEU A 9 -20.93 36.10 -6.89
C LEU A 9 -21.18 34.72 -6.27
N ALA A 10 -22.34 34.10 -6.55
CA ALA A 10 -22.65 32.74 -6.09
C ALA A 10 -21.86 31.65 -6.83
N LEU A 11 -21.48 31.90 -8.10
CA LEU A 11 -20.72 30.94 -8.90
C LEU A 11 -19.24 30.87 -8.50
N PHE A 12 -18.68 31.95 -7.93
CA PHE A 12 -17.25 32.02 -7.57
C PHE A 12 -16.91 31.28 -6.26
N ILE A 13 -17.90 31.06 -5.38
CA ILE A 13 -17.71 30.43 -4.07
C ILE A 13 -17.60 28.89 -4.19
N VAL A 14 -18.09 28.29 -5.28
CA VAL A 14 -18.05 26.82 -5.47
C VAL A 14 -16.70 26.33 -6.02
N SER A 15 -15.85 27.24 -6.51
CA SER A 15 -14.55 26.91 -7.14
C SER A 15 -13.38 26.73 -6.17
N VAL A 16 -13.57 26.94 -4.86
CA VAL A 16 -12.49 26.84 -3.87
C VAL A 16 -12.74 25.63 -2.98
N THR A 17 -11.73 24.77 -2.87
CA THR A 17 -11.55 23.63 -1.93
C THR A 17 -11.75 22.20 -2.42
N GLN A 18 -11.46 21.87 -3.69
CA GLN A 18 -10.97 20.52 -3.99
C GLN A 18 -9.44 20.49 -3.85
N LYS A 19 -8.95 20.50 -2.60
CA LYS A 19 -7.57 20.08 -2.35
C LYS A 19 -7.52 18.59 -2.60
N ILE A 20 -7.11 18.20 -3.81
CA ILE A 20 -6.71 16.81 -4.12
C ILE A 20 -5.36 16.61 -3.43
N THR A 21 -5.37 16.50 -2.11
CA THR A 21 -4.19 16.10 -1.35
C THR A 21 -4.08 14.58 -1.46
N ALA A 22 -2.99 14.10 -2.06
CA ALA A 22 -2.66 12.69 -2.00
C ALA A 22 -2.51 12.29 -0.51
N GLN A 23 -3.34 11.35 -0.06
CA GLN A 23 -3.33 10.90 1.34
C GLN A 23 -2.04 10.15 1.60
N LYS A 24 -1.14 10.75 2.40
CA LYS A 24 0.18 10.21 2.69
C LYS A 24 0.14 9.47 4.02
N ILE A 25 0.63 8.23 4.04
CA ILE A 25 0.76 7.47 5.28
C ILE A 25 2.08 7.78 6.00
N GLU A 26 2.15 7.44 7.28
CA GLU A 26 3.34 7.42 8.13
C GLU A 26 3.39 6.12 8.94
N LEU A 27 4.60 5.70 9.32
CA LEU A 27 4.80 4.55 10.20
C LEU A 27 5.31 5.08 11.54
N LYS A 28 4.50 5.01 12.59
CA LYS A 28 4.84 5.52 13.92
C LYS A 28 4.26 4.61 14.98
N ASN A 29 5.03 4.30 16.04
CA ASN A 29 4.57 3.49 17.18
C ASN A 29 3.83 2.21 16.76
N ASN A 30 4.45 1.40 15.89
CA ASN A 30 3.87 0.14 15.38
C ASN A 30 2.49 0.30 14.71
N THR A 31 2.20 1.49 14.19
CA THR A 31 0.92 1.84 13.59
C THR A 31 1.16 2.56 12.26
N VAL A 32 0.36 2.23 11.26
CA VAL A 32 0.25 3.01 10.03
C VAL A 32 -0.75 4.13 10.28
N VAL A 33 -0.31 5.38 10.12
CA VAL A 33 -1.11 6.57 10.35
C VAL A 33 -1.35 7.28 9.02
N MET A 34 -2.59 7.63 8.72
CA MET A 34 -2.97 8.39 7.54
C MET A 34 -3.76 9.62 7.98
N GLU A 35 -3.27 10.81 7.64
CA GLU A 35 -3.89 12.08 8.07
C GLU A 35 -4.16 12.13 9.59
N ASP A 36 -3.13 11.79 10.37
CA ASP A 36 -3.18 11.69 11.85
C ASP A 36 -4.12 10.63 12.43
N LYS A 37 -4.75 9.80 11.58
CA LYS A 37 -5.60 8.69 12.02
C LYS A 37 -4.89 7.35 11.89
N PRO A 38 -4.83 6.53 12.95
CA PRO A 38 -4.31 5.18 12.84
C PRO A 38 -5.26 4.33 11.98
N ILE A 39 -4.72 3.62 10.99
CA ILE A 39 -5.50 2.78 10.07
C ILE A 39 -5.09 1.30 10.13
N PHE A 40 -3.85 1.00 10.50
CA PHE A 40 -3.37 -0.37 10.66
C PHE A 40 -2.40 -0.48 11.82
N SER A 41 -2.28 -1.69 12.38
CA SER A 41 -1.15 -2.05 13.23
C SER A 41 -0.10 -2.79 12.40
N PHE A 42 1.17 -2.68 12.76
CA PHE A 42 2.23 -3.45 12.09
C PHE A 42 3.27 -3.99 13.06
N ASP A 43 3.91 -5.07 12.65
CA ASP A 43 5.08 -5.65 13.31
C ASP A 43 6.21 -5.91 12.31
N LYS A 44 7.46 -5.82 12.78
CA LYS A 44 8.65 -6.11 11.99
C LYS A 44 9.36 -7.32 12.57
N LYS A 45 9.56 -8.35 11.75
CA LYS A 45 10.18 -9.61 12.16
C LYS A 45 11.44 -9.88 11.35
N ALA A 46 12.17 -10.94 11.72
CA ALA A 46 13.39 -11.38 11.07
C ALA A 46 14.39 -10.23 10.82
N MET A 47 14.75 -9.48 11.87
CA MET A 47 15.66 -8.32 11.76
C MET A 47 15.18 -7.25 10.76
N ASN A 48 13.87 -6.96 10.73
CA ASN A 48 13.19 -6.05 9.79
C ASN A 48 13.11 -6.54 8.34
N ASN A 49 13.45 -7.79 8.08
CA ASN A 49 13.32 -8.41 6.76
C ASN A 49 11.86 -8.72 6.40
N GLU A 50 11.00 -8.80 7.41
CA GLU A 50 9.57 -9.03 7.28
C GLU A 50 8.78 -7.88 7.91
N PHE A 51 7.69 -7.50 7.26
CA PHE A 51 6.73 -6.50 7.72
C PHE A 51 5.34 -7.08 7.65
N HIS A 52 4.73 -7.28 8.81
CA HIS A 52 3.39 -7.83 8.96
C HIS A 52 2.41 -6.69 9.19
N LEU A 53 1.39 -6.58 8.35
CA LEU A 53 0.34 -5.57 8.45
C LEU A 53 -0.93 -6.23 8.98
N PHE A 54 -1.52 -5.65 10.02
CA PHE A 54 -2.73 -6.14 10.67
C PHE A 54 -3.83 -5.10 10.61
N LYS A 55 -5.09 -5.56 10.65
CA LYS A 55 -6.21 -4.67 10.94
C LYS A 55 -5.98 -3.98 12.29
N LEU A 56 -6.36 -2.72 12.37
CA LEU A 56 -6.16 -1.93 13.58
C LEU A 56 -6.82 -2.59 14.79
N ASN A 57 -6.09 -2.66 15.92
CA ASN A 57 -6.57 -3.27 17.17
C ASN A 57 -7.02 -4.73 17.04
N SER A 58 -6.53 -5.45 16.03
CA SER A 58 -6.85 -6.85 15.78
C SER A 58 -5.57 -7.67 15.58
N LYS A 59 -5.70 -8.99 15.69
CA LYS A 59 -4.67 -9.95 15.27
C LYS A 59 -4.88 -10.46 13.84
N GLU A 60 -5.90 -9.93 13.15
CA GLU A 60 -6.18 -10.29 11.75
C GLU A 60 -5.10 -9.70 10.85
N GLU A 61 -4.28 -10.58 10.27
CA GLU A 61 -3.19 -10.23 9.37
C GLU A 61 -3.74 -9.98 7.96
N VAL A 62 -3.52 -8.76 7.47
CA VAL A 62 -3.94 -8.31 6.14
C VAL A 62 -2.95 -8.82 5.09
N LEU A 63 -1.66 -8.60 5.34
CA LEU A 63 -0.59 -9.01 4.43
C LEU A 63 0.77 -9.11 5.13
N ILE A 64 1.70 -9.78 4.44
CA ILE A 64 3.10 -9.89 4.82
C ILE A 64 3.95 -9.36 3.67
N LEU A 65 4.85 -8.43 3.95
CA LEU A 65 5.91 -8.01 3.03
C LEU A 65 7.22 -8.65 3.48
N GLN A 66 7.92 -9.31 2.56
CA GLN A 66 9.21 -9.94 2.85
C GLN A 66 10.24 -9.49 1.84
N HIS A 67 11.48 -9.33 2.27
CA HIS A 67 12.63 -9.26 1.38
C HIS A 67 13.24 -10.64 1.24
N GLN A 68 13.45 -11.07 0.00
CA GLN A 68 14.04 -12.37 -0.31
C GLN A 68 15.42 -12.17 -0.88
N HIS A 69 16.40 -12.80 -0.22
CA HIS A 69 17.78 -12.85 -0.68
C HIS A 69 18.01 -14.13 -1.46
N VAL A 70 18.47 -14.02 -2.70
CA VAL A 70 18.79 -15.18 -3.54
C VAL A 70 20.26 -15.14 -3.89
N GLY A 71 21.06 -15.95 -3.20
CA GLY A 71 22.48 -16.15 -3.48
C GLY A 71 23.41 -15.53 -2.44
N ALA A 72 24.39 -16.32 -1.99
CA ALA A 72 25.48 -15.83 -1.13
C ALA A 72 26.52 -15.01 -1.92
N ASP A 73 26.64 -15.24 -3.24
CA ASP A 73 27.79 -14.78 -4.05
C ASP A 73 27.44 -13.83 -5.23
N THR A 74 26.17 -13.63 -5.58
CA THR A 74 25.77 -12.82 -6.77
C THR A 74 25.35 -11.38 -6.47
N GLY A 75 25.35 -10.97 -5.19
CA GLY A 75 24.96 -9.64 -4.75
C GLY A 75 23.47 -9.32 -4.95
N ALA A 76 23.05 -8.10 -4.61
CA ALA A 76 21.64 -7.66 -4.55
C ALA A 76 20.86 -7.66 -5.89
N LYS A 77 21.37 -8.27 -6.96
CA LYS A 77 20.71 -8.32 -8.29
C LYS A 77 19.62 -9.40 -8.38
N ASP A 78 19.71 -10.44 -7.56
CA ASP A 78 18.75 -11.55 -7.55
C ASP A 78 17.71 -11.44 -6.43
N ASP A 79 17.84 -10.44 -5.58
CA ASP A 79 16.89 -10.13 -4.53
C ASP A 79 15.54 -9.68 -5.11
N PHE A 80 14.47 -9.99 -4.38
CA PHE A 80 13.12 -9.56 -4.73
C PHE A 80 12.26 -9.36 -3.49
N LYS A 81 11.14 -8.65 -3.62
CA LYS A 81 10.12 -8.60 -2.56
C LYS A 81 9.07 -9.66 -2.78
N LYS A 82 8.58 -10.24 -1.68
CA LYS A 82 7.31 -10.96 -1.64
C LYS A 82 6.25 -10.10 -0.98
N ILE A 83 5.05 -10.11 -1.54
CA ILE A 83 3.83 -9.57 -0.94
C ILE A 83 2.86 -10.73 -0.86
N ILE A 84 2.50 -11.12 0.36
CA ILE A 84 1.68 -12.30 0.63
C ILE A 84 0.35 -11.82 1.19
N PHE A 85 -0.74 -12.27 0.60
CA PHE A 85 -2.12 -12.04 1.04
C PHE A 85 -2.70 -13.36 1.56
N PRO A 86 -2.60 -13.64 2.88
CA PRO A 86 -2.92 -14.96 3.42
C PRO A 86 -4.36 -15.38 3.13
N SER A 87 -5.32 -14.49 3.35
CA SER A 87 -6.76 -14.77 3.18
C SER A 87 -7.16 -15.09 1.73
N GLN A 88 -6.41 -14.60 0.75
CA GLN A 88 -6.67 -14.82 -0.68
C GLN A 88 -5.76 -15.91 -1.27
N ASN A 89 -4.81 -16.44 -0.50
CA ASN A 89 -3.79 -17.38 -0.97
C ASN A 89 -3.03 -16.87 -2.21
N ILE A 90 -2.72 -15.56 -2.22
CA ILE A 90 -1.99 -14.91 -3.33
C ILE A 90 -0.62 -14.46 -2.84
N THR A 91 0.41 -14.85 -3.58
CA THR A 91 1.79 -14.35 -3.40
C THR A 91 2.26 -13.66 -4.67
N ILE A 92 2.78 -12.44 -4.48
CA ILE A 92 3.35 -11.61 -5.53
C ILE A 92 4.85 -11.51 -5.30
N GLU A 93 5.64 -11.85 -6.31
CA GLU A 93 7.09 -11.80 -6.26
C GLU A 93 7.60 -10.76 -7.27
N SER A 94 8.36 -9.76 -6.80
CA SER A 94 8.76 -8.64 -7.65
C SER A 94 10.19 -8.15 -7.40
N ARG A 95 11.03 -8.20 -8.44
CA ARG A 95 12.33 -7.51 -8.54
C ARG A 95 12.14 -6.01 -8.75
N VAL A 96 11.08 -5.58 -9.44
CA VAL A 96 10.77 -4.15 -9.64
C VAL A 96 10.56 -3.43 -8.31
N LEU A 97 9.93 -4.11 -7.35
CA LEU A 97 9.66 -3.57 -6.02
C LEU A 97 10.80 -3.79 -5.01
N GLN A 98 11.91 -4.44 -5.39
CA GLN A 98 13.01 -4.84 -4.48
C GLN A 98 13.57 -3.69 -3.61
N LYS A 99 13.71 -2.50 -4.18
CA LYS A 99 14.33 -1.33 -3.50
C LYS A 99 13.31 -0.46 -2.76
N LYS A 100 12.03 -0.82 -2.82
CA LYS A 100 10.96 -0.04 -2.18
C LYS A 100 10.86 -0.42 -0.70
N ASN A 101 10.76 0.59 0.16
CA ASN A 101 10.61 0.39 1.60
C ASN A 101 9.15 -0.01 1.95
N TRP A 102 8.95 -0.51 3.17
CA TRP A 102 7.64 -0.99 3.64
C TRP A 102 6.54 0.08 3.57
N LYS A 103 6.87 1.32 3.95
CA LYS A 103 5.96 2.46 3.84
C LYS A 103 5.48 2.67 2.40
N PHE A 104 6.39 2.66 1.43
CA PHE A 104 6.04 2.82 0.02
C PHE A 104 5.12 1.69 -0.46
N LEU A 105 5.40 0.45 -0.06
CA LEU A 105 4.59 -0.70 -0.48
C LEU A 105 3.17 -0.65 0.09
N VAL A 106 3.01 -0.30 1.37
CA VAL A 106 1.68 -0.11 1.97
C VAL A 106 0.94 1.03 1.28
N GLN A 107 1.61 2.17 1.03
CA GLN A 107 1.01 3.29 0.30
C GLN A 107 0.56 2.87 -1.11
N LEU A 108 1.42 2.16 -1.85
CA LEU A 108 1.10 1.71 -3.20
C LEU A 108 -0.14 0.81 -3.24
N LEU A 109 -0.31 -0.06 -2.24
CA LEU A 109 -1.48 -0.94 -2.14
C LEU A 109 -2.76 -0.16 -1.83
N LEU A 110 -2.69 0.90 -1.00
CA LEU A 110 -3.79 1.83 -0.76
C LEU A 110 -4.13 2.65 -2.01
N ASP A 111 -3.11 3.19 -2.69
CA ASP A 111 -3.27 4.03 -3.89
C ASP A 111 -3.91 3.24 -5.05
N GLU A 112 -3.50 1.98 -5.23
CA GLU A 112 -4.08 1.05 -6.23
C GLU A 112 -5.40 0.42 -5.76
N LYS A 113 -5.87 0.77 -4.55
CA LYS A 113 -7.10 0.25 -3.92
C LYS A 113 -7.13 -1.28 -3.81
N VAL A 114 -5.96 -1.88 -3.60
CA VAL A 114 -5.83 -3.32 -3.30
C VAL A 114 -6.31 -3.59 -1.89
N ILE A 115 -5.95 -2.70 -0.96
CA ILE A 115 -6.44 -2.68 0.42
C ILE A 115 -7.14 -1.36 0.69
N ASP A 116 -8.20 -1.37 1.51
CA ASP A 116 -8.80 -0.15 2.07
C ASP A 116 -8.25 0.14 3.48
N THR A 117 -8.65 1.27 4.08
CA THR A 117 -8.20 1.68 5.42
C THR A 117 -8.68 0.78 6.55
N ASP A 118 -9.66 -0.08 6.30
CA ASP A 118 -10.20 -1.03 7.26
C ASP A 118 -9.55 -2.42 7.13
N GLY A 119 -8.65 -2.58 6.16
CA GLY A 119 -7.92 -3.81 5.87
C GLY A 119 -8.71 -4.84 5.09
N ASN A 120 -9.76 -4.43 4.39
CA ASN A 120 -10.42 -5.29 3.41
C ASN A 120 -9.64 -5.27 2.10
N ILE A 121 -9.66 -6.40 1.40
CA ILE A 121 -8.95 -6.60 0.15
C ILE A 121 -9.95 -6.62 -1.00
N ASP A 122 -9.76 -5.74 -1.99
CA ASP A 122 -10.50 -5.82 -3.25
C ASP A 122 -9.80 -6.83 -4.17
N VAL A 123 -10.45 -7.99 -4.35
CA VAL A 123 -9.90 -9.11 -5.13
C VAL A 123 -9.61 -8.72 -6.58
N ARG A 124 -10.45 -7.88 -7.21
CA ARG A 124 -10.25 -7.47 -8.62
C ARG A 124 -9.03 -6.56 -8.74
N ASN A 125 -8.86 -5.63 -7.81
CA ASN A 125 -7.68 -4.77 -7.80
C ASN A 125 -6.42 -5.57 -7.44
N LEU A 126 -6.52 -6.55 -6.54
CA LEU A 126 -5.42 -7.47 -6.24
C LEU A 126 -4.99 -8.27 -7.48
N GLU A 127 -5.94 -8.81 -8.25
CA GLU A 127 -5.65 -9.51 -9.50
C GLU A 127 -4.95 -8.60 -10.51
N ARG A 128 -5.45 -7.37 -10.70
CA ARG A 128 -4.81 -6.37 -11.58
C ARG A 128 -3.40 -6.03 -11.10
N PHE A 129 -3.24 -5.83 -9.80
CA PHE A 129 -1.95 -5.53 -9.17
C PHE A 129 -0.97 -6.70 -9.34
N SER A 130 -1.43 -7.92 -9.14
CA SER A 130 -0.67 -9.15 -9.39
C SER A 130 -0.24 -9.25 -10.86
N GLY A 131 -1.15 -9.00 -11.81
CA GLY A 131 -0.81 -8.97 -13.24
C GLY A 131 0.27 -7.96 -13.61
N LYS A 132 0.36 -6.84 -12.87
CA LYS A 132 1.35 -5.78 -13.09
C LYS A 132 2.71 -6.07 -12.47
N TYR A 133 2.74 -6.71 -11.29
CA TYR A 133 3.97 -6.79 -10.48
C TYR A 133 4.46 -8.22 -10.20
N ASN A 134 3.65 -9.25 -10.42
CA ASN A 134 4.01 -10.62 -10.09
C ASN A 134 4.84 -11.27 -11.21
N GLU A 135 6.15 -11.35 -11.01
CA GLU A 135 7.10 -11.94 -11.97
C GLU A 135 7.20 -13.47 -11.86
N LYS A 136 6.54 -14.08 -10.85
CA LYS A 136 6.51 -15.53 -10.57
C LYS A 136 7.92 -16.16 -10.54
N ILE A 137 8.83 -15.56 -9.77
CA ILE A 137 10.26 -15.86 -9.78
C ILE A 137 10.55 -17.29 -9.28
N THR A 138 9.96 -17.70 -8.16
CA THR A 138 10.17 -19.01 -7.53
C THR A 138 9.57 -20.16 -8.35
N LEU A 139 8.54 -19.89 -9.16
CA LEU A 139 7.86 -20.89 -9.99
C LEU A 139 8.59 -21.20 -11.31
N LYS A 140 9.63 -20.44 -11.68
CA LYS A 140 10.38 -20.62 -12.93
C LYS A 140 11.58 -21.59 -12.82
N LYS A 141 11.60 -22.45 -11.79
CA LYS A 141 12.63 -23.48 -11.63
C LYS A 141 12.21 -24.81 -12.25
#